data_AF-A0A3B9T5G6-F1
#
_entry.id   AF-A0A3B9T5G6-F1
#
_cell.length_a   1.000
_cell.length_b   1.000
_cell.length_c   1.000
_cell.angle_alpha   90.00
_cell.angle_beta   90.00
_cell.angle_gamma   90.00
#
_symmetry.space_group_name_H-M   'P 1'
#
loop_
_entity.id
_entity.type
_entity.pdbx_description
1 polymer ?
#
loop_
_entity_poly.entity_id
_entity_poly.type
_entity_poly.pdbx_seq_one_letter_code
_entity_poly.pdbx_strand_id
1 'polypeptide(L)'
;MSLLKWKTEYSVGVQEIDNQHKKLVELINKLFDAMKQGQANAVLGQILNELSSYAFSHFKTEEKYFKLFDYVEAQKHREIHQTFVKEISKFKNAFDAGQITLSISIFAFLKDWLHNHILGEDMKYVDCFAKNGLVQSEL
;
A
#
# COMPACT_ATOMS: atom_id res chain seq x y z
N MET A 1 18.05 -10.13 -3.06
CA MET A 1 17.44 -9.48 -4.25
C MET A 1 15.97 -9.30 -3.98
N SER A 2 15.50 -8.05 -3.97
CA SER A 2 14.11 -7.66 -3.74
C SER A 2 13.20 -8.16 -4.87
N LEU A 3 12.04 -8.72 -4.52
CA LEU A 3 11.08 -9.23 -5.52
C LEU A 3 10.29 -8.09 -6.15
N LEU A 4 9.85 -7.13 -5.34
CA LEU A 4 9.16 -5.94 -5.81
C LEU A 4 10.16 -4.78 -5.87
N LYS A 5 10.48 -4.29 -7.07
CA LYS A 5 11.32 -3.10 -7.21
C LYS A 5 10.44 -1.88 -7.39
N TRP A 6 10.79 -0.77 -6.74
CA TRP A 6 10.23 0.52 -7.11
C TRP A 6 10.52 0.78 -8.59
N LYS A 7 9.53 1.30 -9.29
CA LYS A 7 9.61 1.66 -10.69
C LYS A 7 8.97 3.04 -10.86
N THR A 8 9.41 3.78 -11.87
CA THR A 8 8.85 5.10 -12.20
C THR A 8 7.35 5.03 -12.52
N GLU A 9 6.85 3.90 -13.01
CA GLU A 9 5.41 3.67 -13.24
C GLU A 9 4.55 3.76 -11.97
N TYR A 10 5.13 3.59 -10.77
CA TYR A 10 4.41 3.74 -9.50
C TYR A 10 4.36 5.17 -8.98
N SER A 11 5.01 6.10 -9.69
CA SER A 11 5.05 7.50 -9.32
C SER A 11 3.74 8.18 -9.69
N VAL A 12 3.11 8.82 -8.71
CA VAL A 12 1.93 9.69 -8.93
C VAL A 12 2.33 11.16 -9.06
N GLY A 13 3.63 11.45 -9.01
CA GLY A 13 4.19 12.80 -9.19
C GLY A 13 4.02 13.71 -7.97
N VAL A 14 3.62 13.12 -6.83
CA VAL A 14 3.54 13.78 -5.53
C VAL A 14 4.58 13.14 -4.63
N GLN A 15 5.67 13.84 -4.37
CA GLN A 15 6.84 13.31 -3.66
C GLN A 15 6.50 12.66 -2.30
N GLU A 16 5.55 13.25 -1.55
CA GLU A 16 5.07 12.68 -0.29
C GLU A 16 4.45 11.29 -0.49
N ILE A 17 3.56 11.14 -1.47
CA ILE A 17 2.87 9.89 -1.77
C ILE A 17 3.84 8.87 -2.37
N ASP A 18 4.74 9.29 -3.27
CA ASP A 18 5.74 8.39 -3.86
C ASP A 18 6.67 7.80 -2.80
N ASN A 19 7.04 8.60 -1.79
CA ASN A 19 7.83 8.12 -0.65
C ASN A 19 7.02 7.15 0.23
N GLN A 20 5.72 7.37 0.38
CA GLN A 20 4.83 6.43 1.06
C GLN A 20 4.71 5.10 0.29
N HIS A 21 4.52 5.14 -1.04
CA HIS A 21 4.51 3.93 -1.86
C HIS A 21 5.83 3.16 -1.77
N LYS A 22 6.98 3.83 -1.88
CA LYS A 22 8.31 3.20 -1.70
C LYS A 22 8.41 2.48 -0.37
N LYS A 23 7.88 3.08 0.71
CA LYS A 23 7.90 2.44 2.02
C LYS A 23 7.00 1.21 2.11
N LEU A 24 5.81 1.24 1.49
CA LEU A 24 4.95 0.06 1.38
C LEU A 24 5.65 -1.07 0.61
N VAL A 25 6.32 -0.74 -0.49
CA VAL A 25 7.15 -1.67 -1.27
C VAL A 25 8.27 -2.28 -0.40
N GLU A 26 8.96 -1.48 0.40
CA GLU A 26 9.98 -1.97 1.34
C GLU A 26 9.40 -2.97 2.36
N LEU A 27 8.24 -2.66 2.94
CA LEU A 27 7.59 -3.55 3.92
C LEU A 27 7.21 -4.90 3.29
N ILE A 28 6.67 -4.90 2.07
CA ILE A 28 6.36 -6.13 1.33
C ILE A 28 7.64 -6.91 0.99
N ASN A 29 8.73 -6.24 0.64
CA ASN A 29 10.01 -6.91 0.40
C ASN A 29 10.61 -7.53 1.67
N LYS A 30 10.50 -6.86 2.82
CA LYS A 30 10.93 -7.44 4.10
C LYS A 30 10.20 -8.75 4.38
N LEU A 31 8.90 -8.81 4.07
CA LEU A 31 8.10 -10.02 4.22
C LEU A 31 8.67 -11.16 3.34
N PHE A 32 8.98 -10.84 2.09
CA PHE A 32 9.56 -11.79 1.14
C PHE A 32 10.94 -12.30 1.58
N ASP A 33 11.80 -11.41 2.05
CA ASP A 33 13.15 -11.78 2.50
C ASP A 33 13.09 -12.69 3.75
N ALA A 34 12.12 -12.46 4.64
CA ALA A 34 11.88 -13.35 5.78
C ALA A 34 11.36 -14.73 5.36
N MET A 35 10.53 -14.80 4.31
CA MET A 35 10.12 -16.09 3.72
C MET A 35 11.32 -16.88 3.19
N LYS A 36 12.23 -16.21 2.48
CA LYS A 36 13.46 -16.86 1.95
C LYS A 36 14.36 -17.42 3.04
N GLN A 37 14.39 -16.79 4.20
CA GLN A 37 15.23 -17.18 5.34
C GLN A 37 14.56 -18.22 6.24
N GLY A 38 13.32 -18.64 5.96
CA GLY A 38 12.56 -19.52 6.84
C GLY A 38 12.15 -18.88 8.17
N GLN A 39 12.26 -17.54 8.29
CA GLN A 39 11.95 -16.76 9.48
C GLN A 39 10.61 -16.00 9.38
N ALA A 40 9.89 -16.25 8.28
CA ALA A 40 8.57 -15.74 7.96
C ALA A 40 7.63 -15.56 9.17
N ASN A 41 7.37 -16.64 9.91
CA ASN A 41 6.41 -16.62 11.00
C ASN A 41 6.88 -15.81 12.21
N ALA A 42 8.19 -15.70 12.44
CA ALA A 42 8.73 -14.92 13.55
C ALA A 42 8.52 -13.40 13.36
N VAL A 43 8.48 -12.95 12.11
CA VAL A 43 8.35 -11.52 11.78
C VAL A 43 6.98 -11.15 11.21
N LEU A 44 6.15 -12.13 10.81
CA LEU A 44 4.88 -11.88 10.14
C LEU A 44 3.97 -10.95 10.95
N GLY A 45 3.79 -11.24 12.25
CA GLY A 45 2.91 -10.43 13.09
C GLY A 45 3.36 -8.96 13.18
N GLN A 46 4.67 -8.72 13.29
CA GLN A 46 5.24 -7.38 13.29
C GLN A 46 5.04 -6.70 11.93
N ILE A 47 5.33 -7.39 10.82
CA ILE A 47 5.21 -6.82 9.48
C ILE A 47 3.73 -6.50 9.15
N LEU A 48 2.78 -7.36 9.51
CA LEU A 48 1.35 -7.08 9.32
C LEU A 48 0.90 -5.85 10.12
N ASN A 49 1.42 -5.66 11.35
CA ASN A 49 1.16 -4.46 12.15
C ASN A 49 1.75 -3.19 11.51
N GLU A 50 3.00 -3.26 11.08
CA GLU A 50 3.68 -2.16 10.40
C GLU A 50 2.95 -1.80 9.10
N LEU A 51 2.59 -2.80 8.29
CA LEU A 51 1.89 -2.60 7.03
C LEU A 51 0.49 -2.01 7.24
N SER A 52 -0.28 -2.52 8.21
CA SER A 52 -1.60 -1.99 8.54
C SER A 52 -1.52 -0.52 8.97
N SER A 53 -0.61 -0.20 9.90
CA SER A 53 -0.44 1.15 10.43
C SER A 53 0.02 2.13 9.34
N TYR A 54 0.98 1.69 8.51
CA TYR A 54 1.54 2.53 7.47
C TYR A 54 0.56 2.74 6.31
N ALA A 55 -0.17 1.69 5.88
CA ALA A 55 -1.23 1.82 4.89
C ALA A 55 -2.32 2.78 5.35
N PHE A 56 -2.74 2.69 6.61
CA PHE A 56 -3.74 3.62 7.17
C PHE A 56 -3.25 5.09 7.15
N SER A 57 -1.99 5.35 7.48
CA SER A 57 -1.42 6.69 7.42
C SER A 57 -1.31 7.21 5.98
N HIS A 58 -0.94 6.34 5.05
CA HIS A 58 -0.86 6.63 3.63
C HIS A 58 -2.24 6.99 3.06
N PHE A 59 -3.26 6.14 3.28
CA PHE A 59 -4.63 6.41 2.83
C PHE A 59 -5.19 7.71 3.42
N LYS A 60 -4.91 8.01 4.69
CA LYS A 60 -5.27 9.30 5.27
C LYS A 60 -4.65 10.51 4.55
N THR A 61 -3.43 10.35 4.05
CA THR A 61 -2.73 11.40 3.31
C THR A 61 -3.44 11.64 1.98
N GLU A 62 -3.73 10.59 1.22
CA GLU A 62 -4.49 10.70 -0.03
C GLU A 62 -5.89 11.25 0.19
N GLU A 63 -6.61 10.73 1.18
CA GLU A 63 -7.99 11.15 1.48
C GLU A 63 -8.09 12.60 1.96
N LYS A 64 -7.03 13.12 2.56
CA LYS A 64 -6.88 14.55 2.85
C LYS A 64 -6.82 15.35 1.54
N TYR A 65 -6.02 14.92 0.56
CA TYR A 65 -5.96 15.56 -0.75
C TYR A 65 -7.25 15.40 -1.55
N PHE A 66 -7.92 14.25 -1.47
CA PHE A 66 -9.24 14.06 -2.06
C PHE A 66 -10.24 15.11 -1.56
N LYS A 67 -10.22 15.40 -0.26
CA LYS A 67 -11.08 16.44 0.33
C LYS A 67 -10.63 17.86 -0.05
N LEU A 68 -9.33 18.11 -0.14
CA LEU A 68 -8.81 19.44 -0.45
C LEU A 68 -9.10 19.86 -1.90
N PHE A 69 -9.13 18.91 -2.82
CA PHE A 69 -9.26 19.15 -4.26
C PHE A 69 -10.58 18.67 -4.85
N ASP A 70 -11.54 18.32 -3.99
CA ASP A 70 -12.86 17.81 -4.38
C ASP A 70 -12.78 16.67 -5.41
N TYR A 71 -11.93 15.67 -5.14
CA TYR A 71 -11.74 14.53 -6.05
C TYR A 71 -13.03 13.73 -6.22
N VAL A 72 -13.51 13.60 -7.46
CA VAL A 72 -14.86 13.09 -7.76
C VAL A 72 -15.07 11.62 -7.40
N GLU A 73 -14.03 10.78 -7.49
CA GLU A 73 -14.11 9.35 -7.13
C GLU A 73 -13.71 9.08 -5.67
N ALA A 74 -13.57 10.11 -4.83
CA ALA A 74 -13.05 9.99 -3.47
C ALA A 74 -13.78 8.94 -2.60
N GLN A 75 -15.11 8.85 -2.72
CA GLN A 75 -15.87 7.87 -1.96
C GLN A 75 -15.52 6.43 -2.36
N LYS A 76 -15.48 6.15 -3.67
CA LYS A 76 -15.15 4.82 -4.19
C LYS A 76 -13.73 4.43 -3.84
N HIS A 77 -12.78 5.36 -3.94
CA HIS A 77 -11.38 5.11 -3.56
C HIS A 77 -11.26 4.76 -2.06
N ARG A 78 -11.98 5.48 -1.19
CA ARG A 78 -12.07 5.18 0.25
C ARG A 78 -12.63 3.79 0.55
N GLU A 79 -13.62 3.33 -0.22
CA GLU A 79 -14.18 1.98 -0.05
C GLU A 79 -13.14 0.89 -0.39
N ILE A 80 -12.28 1.14 -1.38
CA ILE A 80 -11.15 0.26 -1.73
C ILE A 80 -10.14 0.21 -0.58
N HIS A 81 -9.75 1.36 -0.02
CA HIS A 81 -8.88 1.44 1.16
C HIS A 81 -9.45 0.67 2.35
N GLN A 82 -10.72 0.88 2.68
CA GLN A 82 -11.38 0.20 3.79
C GLN A 82 -11.40 -1.32 3.59
N THR A 83 -11.59 -1.78 2.35
CA THR A 83 -11.57 -3.21 2.03
C THR A 83 -10.18 -3.79 2.29
N PHE A 84 -9.11 -3.10 1.88
CA PHE A 84 -7.75 -3.55 2.14
C PHE A 84 -7.41 -3.61 3.64
N VAL A 85 -7.75 -2.58 4.40
CA VAL A 85 -7.53 -2.55 5.85
C VAL A 85 -8.27 -3.70 6.55
N LYS A 86 -9.49 -4.01 6.12
CA LYS A 86 -10.25 -5.16 6.62
C LYS A 86 -9.55 -6.48 6.32
N GLU A 87 -9.03 -6.67 5.11
CA GLU A 87 -8.29 -7.89 4.75
C GLU A 87 -6.98 -8.05 5.54
N ILE A 88 -6.20 -6.98 5.71
CA ILE A 88 -5.00 -7.03 6.58
C ILE A 88 -5.38 -7.41 8.02
N SER A 89 -6.45 -6.82 8.53
CA SER A 89 -6.94 -7.10 9.88
C SER A 89 -7.36 -8.57 10.03
N LYS A 90 -8.00 -9.16 9.02
CA LYS A 90 -8.34 -10.59 8.98
C LYS A 90 -7.09 -11.46 9.03
N PHE A 91 -6.06 -11.16 8.22
CA PHE A 91 -4.80 -11.90 8.27
C PHE A 91 -4.14 -11.79 9.63
N LYS A 92 -4.10 -10.60 10.22
CA LYS A 92 -3.50 -10.39 11.54
C LYS A 92 -4.21 -11.21 12.62
N ASN A 93 -5.54 -11.13 12.68
CA ASN A 93 -6.34 -11.86 13.67
C ASN A 93 -6.19 -13.38 13.53
N ALA A 94 -6.21 -13.89 12.30
CA ALA A 94 -6.02 -15.31 12.05
C ALA A 94 -4.59 -15.76 12.40
N PHE A 95 -3.58 -14.92 12.16
CA PHE A 95 -2.20 -15.21 12.55
C PHE A 95 -2.05 -15.24 14.07
N ASP A 96 -2.61 -14.27 14.79
CA ASP A 96 -2.57 -14.20 16.25
C ASP A 96 -3.31 -15.38 16.91
N ALA A 97 -4.38 -15.85 16.27
CA ALA A 97 -5.12 -17.04 16.70
C ALA A 97 -4.39 -18.36 16.37
N GLY A 98 -3.21 -18.31 15.74
CA GLY A 98 -2.47 -19.49 15.29
C GLY A 98 -3.16 -20.27 14.15
N GLN A 99 -4.15 -19.67 13.49
CA GLN A 99 -4.94 -20.29 12.43
C GLN A 99 -4.25 -20.23 11.08
N ILE A 100 -3.37 -19.25 10.88
CA ILE A 100 -2.57 -19.13 9.66
C ILE A 100 -1.09 -18.88 9.99
N THR A 101 -0.25 -19.31 9.07
CA THR A 101 1.15 -18.90 8.98
C THR A 101 1.33 -18.01 7.76
N LEU A 102 2.51 -17.41 7.59
CA LEU A 102 2.80 -16.73 6.33
C LEU A 102 2.77 -17.76 5.20
N SER A 103 2.00 -17.46 4.17
CA SER A 103 1.89 -18.25 2.96
C SER A 103 2.27 -17.42 1.74
N ILE A 104 2.61 -18.11 0.65
CA ILE A 104 2.79 -17.49 -0.67
C ILE A 104 1.52 -16.74 -1.09
N SER A 105 0.33 -17.21 -0.69
CA SER A 105 -0.93 -16.55 -1.02
C SER A 105 -1.12 -15.20 -0.32
N ILE A 106 -0.75 -15.07 0.97
CA ILE A 106 -0.81 -13.78 1.69
C ILE A 106 0.18 -12.80 1.07
N PHE A 107 1.40 -13.26 0.79
CA PHE A 107 2.40 -12.43 0.14
C PHE A 107 1.93 -11.97 -1.26
N ALA A 108 1.42 -12.89 -2.08
CA ALA A 108 0.90 -12.58 -3.41
C ALA A 108 -0.25 -11.58 -3.33
N PHE A 109 -1.19 -11.75 -2.40
CA PHE A 109 -2.26 -10.80 -2.16
C PHE A 109 -1.73 -9.38 -1.87
N LEU A 110 -0.80 -9.23 -0.93
CA LEU A 110 -0.27 -7.91 -0.57
C LEU A 110 0.46 -7.26 -1.75
N LYS A 111 1.26 -8.06 -2.46
CA LYS A 111 2.02 -7.62 -3.64
C LYS A 111 1.10 -7.18 -4.77
N ASP A 112 0.10 -7.99 -5.09
CA ASP A 112 -0.83 -7.76 -6.20
C ASP A 112 -1.78 -6.61 -5.87
N TRP A 113 -2.25 -6.53 -4.63
CA TRP A 113 -3.08 -5.42 -4.19
C TRP A 113 -2.34 -4.09 -4.34
N LEU A 114 -1.11 -3.97 -3.81
CA LEU A 114 -0.35 -2.71 -3.92
C LEU A 114 -0.08 -2.35 -5.38
N HIS A 115 0.34 -3.31 -6.20
CA HIS A 115 0.63 -3.08 -7.62
C HIS A 115 -0.61 -2.59 -8.38
N ASN A 116 -1.73 -3.29 -8.23
CA ASN A 116 -2.98 -2.97 -8.93
C ASN A 116 -3.62 -1.69 -8.41
N HIS A 117 -3.49 -1.41 -7.11
CA HIS A 117 -4.01 -0.20 -6.50
C HIS A 117 -3.26 1.03 -7.01
N ILE A 118 -1.92 1.00 -6.98
CA ILE A 118 -1.13 2.13 -7.47
C ILE A 118 -1.42 2.39 -8.96
N LEU A 119 -1.27 1.37 -9.81
CA LEU A 119 -1.40 1.56 -11.26
C LEU A 119 -2.84 1.72 -11.74
N GLY A 120 -3.82 1.27 -10.94
CA GLY A 120 -5.22 1.26 -11.31
C GLY A 120 -6.04 2.36 -10.67
N GLU A 121 -5.92 2.56 -9.36
CA GLU A 121 -6.72 3.53 -8.59
C GLU A 121 -5.94 4.82 -8.36
N ASP A 122 -4.70 4.76 -7.89
CA ASP A 122 -3.94 5.95 -7.51
C ASP A 122 -3.60 6.84 -8.72
N MET A 123 -3.35 6.22 -9.88
CA MET A 123 -3.17 6.98 -11.12
C MET A 123 -4.40 7.82 -11.51
N LYS A 124 -5.61 7.48 -11.05
CA LYS A 124 -6.84 8.20 -11.44
C LYS A 124 -6.96 9.57 -10.78
N TYR A 125 -6.29 9.83 -9.65
CA TYR A 125 -6.32 11.14 -9.01
C TYR A 125 -5.23 12.08 -9.53
N VAL A 126 -4.24 11.59 -10.29
CA VAL A 126 -3.07 12.36 -10.73
C VAL A 126 -3.48 13.63 -11.48
N ASP A 127 -4.40 13.53 -12.44
CA ASP A 127 -4.90 14.69 -13.19
C ASP A 127 -5.59 15.72 -12.29
N CYS A 128 -6.34 15.26 -11.28
CA CYS A 128 -6.99 16.13 -10.32
C CYS A 128 -5.95 16.88 -9.48
N PHE A 129 -4.93 16.17 -8.99
CA PHE A 129 -3.87 16.73 -8.16
C PHE A 129 -2.98 17.68 -8.97
N ALA A 130 -2.70 17.37 -10.23
CA ALA A 130 -1.96 18.23 -11.15
C ALA A 130 -2.70 19.54 -11.44
N LYS A 131 -4.00 19.49 -11.72
CA LYS A 131 -4.84 20.69 -11.92
C LYS A 131 -4.88 21.61 -10.70
N ASN A 132 -4.68 21.04 -9.51
CA ASN A 132 -4.61 21.78 -8.25
C ASN A 132 -3.17 22.10 -7.80
N GLY A 133 -2.17 21.90 -8.67
CA GLY A 133 -0.78 22.30 -8.44
C GLY A 133 -0.01 21.44 -7.42
N LEU A 134 -0.53 20.27 -7.04
CA LEU A 134 0.16 19.38 -6.10
C LEU A 134 1.21 18.49 -6.79
N VAL A 135 0.95 18.10 -8.05
CA VAL A 135 1.92 17.34 -8.84
C VAL A 135 2.99 18.29 -9.33
N GLN A 136 4.26 17.97 -9.03
CA GLN A 136 5.37 18.74 -9.57
C GLN A 136 5.39 18.48 -11.07
N SER A 137 5.07 19.50 -11.89
CA SER A 137 5.34 19.38 -13.33
C SER A 137 6.86 19.23 -13.46
N GLU A 138 7.31 18.17 -14.11
CA GLU A 138 8.70 18.13 -14.57
C GLU A 138 8.94 19.43 -15.37
N LEU A 139 9.88 20.24 -14.88
CA LEU A 139 10.50 21.32 -15.64
C LEU A 139 11.23 20.75 -16.85
#